data_AF-A0A973RX63-F1
#
_entry.id   AF-A0A973RX63-F1
#
_cell.length_a   1.000
_cell.length_b   1.000
_cell.length_c   1.000
_cell.angle_alpha   90.00
_cell.angle_beta   90.00
_cell.angle_gamma   90.00
#
_symmetry.space_group_name_H-M   'P 1'
#
loop_
_entity.id
_entity.type
_entity.pdbx_description
1 polymer ?
#
loop_
_entity_poly.entity_id
_entity_poly.type
_entity_poly.pdbx_seq_one_letter_code
_entity_poly.pdbx_strand_id
1 'polypeptide(L)' 'VQFDLAGIAVSAGSACSSGAMKSSIVLAAMGVPPDVADGFLRISFGPTTSEADVERFLAEWRRIAERSPAKAA' A
#
# COMPACT_ATOMS: atom_id res chain seq x y z
N VAL A 1 8.39 -5.36 1.71
CA VAL A 1 7.12 -4.70 2.11
C VAL A 1 6.45 -5.71 3.02
N GLN A 2 6.39 -5.52 4.35
CA GLN A 2 6.14 -6.62 5.33
C GLN A 2 4.92 -7.54 5.06
N PHE A 3 3.98 -7.14 4.21
CA PHE A 3 2.88 -7.97 3.70
C PHE A 3 3.36 -9.23 2.94
N ASP A 4 4.51 -9.18 2.27
CA ASP A 4 5.11 -10.34 1.58
C ASP A 4 5.39 -11.50 2.55
N LEU A 5 5.96 -11.20 3.72
CA LEU A 5 6.18 -12.16 4.80
C LEU A 5 4.87 -12.71 5.39
N ALA A 6 3.78 -11.96 5.28
CA ALA A 6 2.44 -12.41 5.65
C ALA A 6 1.73 -13.18 4.53
N GLY A 7 2.39 -13.39 3.38
CA GLY A 7 1.83 -14.07 2.21
C GLY A 7 0.72 -13.27 1.51
N ILE A 8 0.81 -11.94 1.53
CA ILE A 8 -0.13 -11.01 0.89
C ILE A 8 0.63 -10.17 -0.13
N ALA A 9 0.22 -10.28 -1.40
CA ALA A 9 0.79 -9.49 -2.48
C ALA A 9 0.12 -8.11 -2.57
N VAL A 10 0.94 -7.05 -2.47
CA VAL A 10 0.50 -5.65 -2.56
C VAL A 10 1.57 -4.83 -3.30
N SER A 11 1.24 -3.60 -3.70
CA SER A 11 2.13 -2.74 -4.46
C SER A 11 2.32 -1.38 -3.79
N ALA A 12 3.56 -0.96 -3.56
CA ALA A 12 3.92 0.35 -2.98
C ALA A 12 4.25 1.42 -4.06
N GLY A 13 3.73 1.24 -5.28
CA GLY A 13 4.01 2.08 -6.44
C GLY A 13 2.78 2.33 -7.30
N SER A 14 2.89 3.27 -8.24
CA SER A 14 1.91 3.38 -9.32
C SER A 14 1.96 2.10 -10.17
N ALA A 15 0.86 1.76 -10.85
CA ALA A 15 0.70 0.46 -11.50
C ALA A 15 1.84 0.06 -12.46
N CYS A 16 2.55 1.04 -13.03
CA CYS A 16 3.60 0.85 -14.04
C CYS A 16 5.00 1.26 -13.56
N SER A 17 5.25 1.49 -12.26
CA SER A 17 6.56 1.98 -11.80
C SER A 17 7.63 0.87 -11.89
N SER A 18 8.69 1.09 -12.67
CA SER A 18 9.75 0.11 -12.97
C SER A 18 10.98 0.14 -12.03
N GLY A 19 10.79 0.39 -10.73
CA GLY A 19 11.83 0.08 -9.74
C GLY A 19 12.47 1.26 -8.99
N ALA A 20 11.80 2.40 -8.84
CA ALA A 20 12.19 3.40 -7.86
C ALA A 20 10.99 3.80 -7.00
N MET A 21 11.16 3.78 -5.67
CA MET A 21 10.26 4.44 -4.70
C MET A 21 10.37 5.96 -4.92
N LYS A 22 9.66 6.44 -5.94
CA LYS A 22 9.42 7.87 -6.17
C LYS A 22 7.96 8.14 -5.86
N SER A 23 7.68 9.36 -5.42
CA SER A 23 6.30 9.84 -5.24
C SER A 23 5.44 9.49 -6.45
N SER A 24 4.19 9.09 -6.22
CA SER A 24 3.32 8.62 -7.30
C SER A 24 2.96 9.76 -8.26
N ILE A 25 3.37 9.64 -9.52
CA ILE A 25 2.98 10.59 -10.58
C ILE A 25 1.45 10.65 -10.76
N VAL A 26 0.75 9.56 -10.44
CA VAL A 26 -0.72 9.50 -10.53
C VAL A 26 -1.34 10.28 -9.39
N LEU A 27 -0.84 10.11 -8.16
CA LEU A 27 -1.34 10.88 -7.01
C LEU A 27 -1.03 12.37 -7.17
N ALA A 28 0.15 12.71 -7.70
CA ALA A 28 0.48 14.10 -8.05
C ALA A 28 -0.47 14.69 -9.10
N ALA A 29 -0.80 13.94 -10.16
CA ALA A 29 -1.77 14.36 -11.17
C ALA A 29 -3.20 14.51 -10.62
N MET A 30 -3.54 13.75 -9.58
CA MET A 30 -4.80 13.90 -8.83
C MET A 30 -4.79 15.08 -7.86
N GLY A 31 -3.67 15.80 -7.72
CA GLY A 31 -3.54 16.92 -6.79
C GLY A 31 -3.32 16.51 -5.34
N VAL A 32 -2.92 15.27 -5.08
CA VAL A 32 -2.59 14.80 -3.72
C VAL A 32 -1.30 15.47 -3.25
N PRO A 33 -1.29 16.06 -2.04
CA PRO A 33 -0.09 16.66 -1.45
C PRO A 33 1.10 15.68 -1.39
N PRO A 34 2.36 16.13 -1.63
CA PRO A 34 3.53 15.25 -1.68
C PRO A 34 3.80 14.46 -0.39
N ASP A 35 3.55 15.07 0.77
CA ASP A 35 3.67 14.46 2.09
C ASP A 35 2.77 13.23 2.25
N VAL A 36 1.58 13.26 1.65
CA VAL A 36 0.65 12.14 1.57
C VAL A 36 1.03 11.16 0.45
N ALA A 37 1.45 11.67 -0.71
CA ALA A 37 1.78 10.87 -1.90
C ALA A 37 3.04 9.99 -1.72
N ASP A 38 3.87 10.28 -0.72
CA ASP A 38 5.08 9.51 -0.39
C ASP A 38 4.81 8.29 0.50
N GLY A 39 3.58 8.10 0.97
CA GLY A 39 3.21 7.01 1.91
C GLY A 39 1.91 6.31 1.53
N PHE A 40 1.86 5.67 0.35
CA PHE A 40 0.66 4.99 -0.13
C PHE A 40 0.87 3.49 -0.35
N LEU A 41 -0.23 2.74 -0.29
CA LEU A 41 -0.30 1.34 -0.71
C LEU A 41 -1.40 1.18 -1.75
N ARG A 42 -1.09 0.52 -2.86
CA ARG A 42 -2.06 0.10 -3.86
C ARG A 42 -2.44 -1.35 -3.63
N ILE A 43 -3.75 -1.56 -3.46
CA ILE A 43 -4.37 -2.87 -3.29
C ILE A 43 -5.33 -3.07 -4.47
N SER A 44 -5.30 -4.25 -5.06
CA SER A 44 -6.15 -4.61 -6.20
C SER A 44 -6.81 -5.96 -5.93
N PHE A 45 -8.07 -6.09 -6.32
CA PHE A 45 -8.87 -7.31 -6.15
C PHE A 45 -9.13 -7.96 -7.51
N GLY A 46 -9.35 -9.27 -7.49
CA GLY A 46 -9.72 -10.05 -8.66
C GLY A 46 -11.02 -10.84 -8.43
N PRO A 47 -11.54 -11.55 -9.45
CA PRO A 47 -12.78 -12.31 -9.35
C PRO A 47 -12.77 -13.39 -8.25
N THR A 48 -11.58 -13.83 -7.82
CA THR A 48 -11.40 -14.84 -6.78
C THR A 48 -11.15 -14.27 -5.39
N THR A 49 -11.07 -12.93 -5.25
CA THR A 49 -10.92 -12.30 -3.94
C THR A 49 -12.21 -12.52 -3.14
N SER A 50 -12.07 -13.08 -1.95
CA SER A 50 -13.15 -13.30 -1.00
C SER A 50 -13.14 -12.27 0.13
N GLU A 51 -14.25 -12.17 0.86
CA GLU A 51 -14.33 -11.37 2.09
C GLU A 51 -13.33 -11.83 3.16
N ALA A 52 -13.05 -13.14 3.22
CA ALA A 52 -12.04 -13.69 4.12
C ALA A 52 -10.61 -13.19 3.80
N ASP A 53 -10.30 -12.98 2.52
CA ASP A 53 -9.02 -12.39 2.11
C ASP A 53 -8.89 -10.94 2.59
N VAL A 54 -10.00 -10.18 2.53
CA VAL A 54 -10.05 -8.79 3.00
C VAL A 54 -9.88 -8.74 4.51
N GLU A 55 -10.57 -9.61 5.27
CA GLU A 55 -10.43 -9.64 6.73
C GLU A 55 -9.00 -10.02 7.15
N ARG A 56 -8.40 -11.02 6.48
CA ARG A 56 -6.99 -11.38 6.70
C ARG A 56 -6.06 -10.22 6.40
N PHE A 57 -6.30 -9.49 5.31
CA PHE A 57 -5.52 -8.29 4.99
C PHE A 57 -5.66 -7.21 6.07
N LEU A 58 -6.86 -6.93 6.56
CA LEU A 58 -7.10 -5.92 7.59
C LEU A 58 -6.41 -6.27 8.92
N ALA A 59 -6.44 -7.55 9.32
CA ALA A 59 -5.74 -8.01 10.51
C ALA A 59 -4.22 -7.79 10.41
N GLU A 60 -3.60 -8.19 9.30
CA GLU A 60 -2.17 -7.99 9.08
C GLU A 60 -1.79 -6.51 8.89
N TRP A 61 -2.65 -5.72 8.22
CA TRP A 61 -2.46 -4.28 8.06
C TRP A 61 -2.37 -3.59 9.42
N ARG A 62 -3.32 -3.84 10.34
CA ARG A 62 -3.31 -3.26 11.68
C ARG A 62 -2.02 -3.62 12.43
N ARG A 63 -1.64 -4.90 12.40
CA ARG A 63 -0.41 -5.41 13.02
C ARG A 63 0.86 -4.73 12.49
N ILE A 64 0.92 -4.47 11.19
CA ILE A 64 2.06 -3.81 10.54
C ILE A 64 2.05 -2.30 10.83
N ALA A 65 0.87 -1.66 10.79
CA ALA A 65 0.71 -0.23 11.04
C ALA A 65 1.08 0.14 12.47
N GLU A 66 0.71 -0.66 13.47
CA GLU A 66 1.07 -0.46 14.89
C GLU A 66 2.58 -0.48 15.15
N ARG A 67 3.33 -1.21 14.33
CA ARG A 67 4.80 -1.32 14.43
C ARG A 67 5.53 -0.29 13.61
N SER A 68 4.85 0.34 12.67
CA SER A 68 5.45 1.36 11.81
C SER A 68 5.41 2.67 12.59
N PRO A 69 6.56 3.32 12.86
CA PRO A 69 6.54 4.63 13.48
C PRO A 69 5.69 5.55 12.59
N ALA A 70 4.80 6.33 13.21
CA ALA A 70 4.07 7.38 12.52
C ALA A 70 5.10 8.21 11.72
N LYS A 71 4.79 8.49 10.45
CA LYS A 71 5.64 9.34 9.62
C LYS A 71 5.86 10.64 10.41
N ALA A 72 7.09 10.90 10.83
CA ALA A 72 7.41 12.15 11.52
C ALA A 72 6.98 13.28 10.59
N ALA A 73 6.12 14.16 11.10
CA ALA A 73 5.62 15.33 10.38
C ALA A 73 6.77 16.26 9.99
#